data_AF-A0A9R0R900-F1
#
_entry.id   AF-A0A9R0R900-F1
#
_cell.length_a   1.000
_cell.length_b   1.000
_cell.length_c   1.000
_cell.angle_alpha   90.00
_cell.angle_beta   90.00
_cell.angle_gamma   90.00
#
_symmetry.space_group_name_H-M   'P 1'
#
loop_
_entity.id
_entity.type
_entity.pdbx_description
1 polymer ?
#
loop_
_entity_poly.entity_id
_entity_poly.type
_entity_poly.pdbx_seq_one_letter_code
_entity_poly.pdbx_strand_id
1 'polypeptide(L)'
;MQVREEVQRLLQVHKDEEVSITVTGHSLGASLATLNAVDMVADGINVPPAYSKQSSCPVTAILFASPRVGYGGFKAAIASFPDLRALSVRNEFDPVPSLPMIGYEEGTATEVLCINTTKSQCLRKFSIDLFRFWKDHHNLEVYLHGIAGYQGASKEFRLVVNRNVALLNKWADLLKDEHLAPANWWVAQNKCMVRGVDGHWKFDDYEDDQLSG
;
A
#
# COMPACT_ATOMS: atom_id res chain seq x y z
N MET A 1 -4.04 4.44 21.82
CA MET A 1 -3.64 5.62 21.04
C MET A 1 -4.01 5.37 19.59
N GLN A 2 -4.83 6.22 18.99
CA GLN A 2 -5.27 6.09 17.59
C GLN A 2 -4.42 6.98 16.66
N VAL A 3 -4.59 6.85 15.34
CA VAL A 3 -3.75 7.52 14.31
C VAL A 3 -3.64 9.04 14.53
N ARG A 4 -4.78 9.71 14.78
CA ARG A 4 -4.84 11.17 14.98
C ARG A 4 -3.98 11.63 16.16
N GLU A 5 -4.17 11.02 17.32
CA GLU A 5 -3.46 11.38 18.55
C GLU A 5 -1.94 11.21 18.37
N GLU A 6 -1.52 10.13 17.72
CA GLU A 6 -0.10 9.84 17.53
C GLU A 6 0.54 10.80 16.52
N VAL A 7 -0.13 11.12 15.42
CA VAL A 7 0.37 12.11 14.46
C VAL A 7 0.53 13.48 15.12
N GLN A 8 -0.45 13.91 15.92
CA GLN A 8 -0.35 15.17 16.66
C GLN A 8 0.79 15.16 17.69
N ARG A 9 0.99 14.03 18.40
CA ARG A 9 2.12 13.86 19.31
C ARG A 9 3.45 13.96 18.58
N LEU A 10 3.59 13.34 17.40
CA LEU A 10 4.80 13.42 16.59
C LEU A 10 5.05 14.84 16.07
N LEU A 11 4.03 15.54 15.59
CA LEU A 11 4.15 16.95 15.18
C LEU A 11 4.53 17.87 16.35
N GLN A 12 4.11 17.52 17.56
CA GLN A 12 4.50 18.23 18.77
C GLN A 12 5.98 17.98 19.12
N VAL A 13 6.48 16.75 18.94
CA VAL A 13 7.89 16.39 19.16
C VAL A 13 8.80 17.07 18.13
N HIS A 14 8.40 17.09 16.86
CA HIS A 14 9.17 17.61 15.73
C HIS A 14 8.75 19.02 15.29
N LYS A 15 8.15 19.81 16.20
CA LYS A 15 7.57 21.13 15.92
C LYS A 15 8.52 22.17 15.32
N ASP A 16 9.82 22.00 15.52
CA ASP A 16 10.87 22.94 15.07
C ASP A 16 11.60 22.42 13.81
N GLU A 17 11.19 21.27 13.28
CA GLU A 17 11.75 20.62 12.11
C GLU A 17 10.79 20.72 10.91
N GLU A 18 11.34 20.54 9.70
CA GLU A 18 10.51 20.36 8.51
C GLU A 18 9.95 18.93 8.49
N VAL A 19 8.63 18.80 8.50
CA VAL A 19 7.93 17.51 8.59
C VAL A 19 7.02 17.32 7.38
N SER A 20 6.78 16.05 7.02
CA SER A 20 5.73 15.65 6.10
C SER A 20 5.01 14.41 6.64
N ILE A 21 3.75 14.23 6.25
CA ILE A 21 2.98 13.02 6.60
C ILE A 21 2.81 12.20 5.33
N THR A 22 3.21 10.94 5.38
CA THR A 22 2.93 9.98 4.30
C THR A 22 2.03 8.87 4.82
N VAL A 23 0.89 8.67 4.16
CA VAL A 23 0.01 7.53 4.41
C VAL A 23 0.03 6.60 3.20
N THR A 24 -0.01 5.30 3.45
CA THR A 24 0.00 4.31 2.39
C THR A 24 -0.89 3.14 2.73
N GLY A 25 -1.32 2.43 1.70
CA GLY A 25 -2.10 1.23 1.87
C GLY A 25 -2.27 0.51 0.55
N HIS A 26 -2.70 -0.75 0.66
CA HIS A 26 -3.04 -1.61 -0.45
C HIS A 26 -4.49 -2.09 -0.30
N SER A 27 -5.24 -2.17 -1.40
CA SER A 27 -6.62 -2.64 -1.39
C SER A 27 -7.48 -1.84 -0.42
N LEU A 28 -8.21 -2.48 0.51
CA LEU A 28 -8.94 -1.81 1.60
C LEU A 28 -8.08 -0.81 2.38
N GLY A 29 -6.82 -1.16 2.65
CA GLY A 29 -5.88 -0.27 3.34
C GLY A 29 -5.62 1.02 2.57
N ALA A 30 -5.67 1.00 1.24
CA ALA A 30 -5.53 2.20 0.43
C ALA A 30 -6.79 3.10 0.52
N SER A 31 -7.97 2.51 0.58
CA SER A 31 -9.20 3.27 0.85
C SER A 31 -9.15 3.95 2.22
N LEU A 32 -8.69 3.23 3.25
CA LEU A 32 -8.50 3.78 4.59
C LEU A 32 -7.42 4.86 4.62
N ALA A 33 -6.30 4.68 3.91
CA ALA A 33 -5.26 5.69 3.80
C ALA A 33 -5.77 6.97 3.12
N THR A 34 -6.62 6.83 2.09
CA THR A 34 -7.28 7.98 1.44
C THR A 34 -8.14 8.76 2.43
N LEU A 35 -8.99 8.06 3.19
CA LEU A 35 -9.86 8.69 4.19
C LEU A 35 -9.04 9.37 5.30
N ASN A 36 -8.00 8.69 5.81
CA ASN A 36 -7.11 9.27 6.82
C ASN A 36 -6.38 10.52 6.30
N ALA A 37 -5.89 10.50 5.05
CA ALA A 37 -5.22 11.66 4.47
C ALA A 37 -6.14 12.88 4.41
N VAL A 38 -7.40 12.66 3.98
CA VAL A 38 -8.42 13.72 3.90
C VAL A 38 -8.81 14.20 5.29
N ASP A 39 -9.06 13.29 6.24
CA ASP A 39 -9.36 13.62 7.63
C ASP A 39 -8.26 14.50 8.24
N MET A 40 -6.99 14.15 7.98
CA MET A 40 -5.84 14.90 8.50
C MET A 40 -5.80 16.35 8.02
N VAL A 41 -6.07 16.61 6.73
CA VAL A 41 -6.05 17.98 6.20
C VAL A 41 -7.35 18.74 6.48
N ALA A 42 -8.49 18.06 6.51
CA ALA A 42 -9.79 18.68 6.75
C ALA A 42 -9.92 19.17 8.20
N ASP A 43 -9.42 18.38 9.15
CA ASP A 43 -9.45 18.71 10.59
C ASP A 43 -8.22 19.50 11.05
N GLY A 44 -7.29 19.84 10.15
CA GLY A 44 -6.06 20.56 10.49
C GLY A 44 -5.12 19.76 11.40
N ILE A 45 -5.18 18.43 11.36
CA ILE A 45 -4.27 17.55 12.11
C ILE A 45 -2.83 17.71 11.61
N ASN A 46 -2.64 18.09 10.35
CA ASN A 46 -1.34 18.40 9.75
C ASN A 46 -0.78 19.78 10.15
N VAL A 47 -1.41 20.49 11.08
CA VAL A 47 -0.96 21.80 11.56
C VAL A 47 -0.15 21.63 12.85
N PRO A 48 1.12 22.07 12.90
CA PRO A 48 1.91 22.07 14.13
C PRO A 48 1.29 22.94 15.25
N PRO A 49 1.71 22.77 16.52
CA PRO A 49 1.23 23.58 17.63
C PRO A 49 1.41 25.09 17.39
N ALA A 50 0.50 25.93 17.89
CA ALA A 50 0.43 27.37 17.58
C ALA A 50 1.68 28.20 17.89
N TYR A 51 2.60 27.69 18.71
CA TYR A 51 3.87 28.33 19.05
C TYR A 51 5.04 27.86 18.17
N SER A 52 4.80 26.93 17.25
CA SER A 52 5.73 26.59 16.18
C SER A 52 5.80 27.73 15.16
N LYS A 53 6.97 27.90 14.53
CA LYS A 53 7.17 28.80 13.39
C LYS A 53 6.81 28.14 12.05
N GLN A 54 6.52 26.85 12.06
CA GLN A 54 6.20 26.06 10.87
C GLN A 54 4.72 26.22 10.48
N SER A 55 4.43 26.16 9.19
CA SER A 55 3.07 26.09 8.66
C SER A 55 2.53 24.65 8.68
N SER A 56 1.33 24.44 8.14
CA SER A 56 0.82 23.10 7.85
C SER A 56 1.83 22.27 7.04
N CYS A 57 1.99 21.00 7.41
CA CYS A 57 2.87 20.09 6.69
C CYS A 57 2.14 19.39 5.53
N PRO A 58 2.83 19.06 4.43
CA PRO A 58 2.22 18.32 3.33
C PRO A 58 1.81 16.91 3.76
N VAL A 59 0.65 16.46 3.26
CA VAL A 59 0.12 15.11 3.44
C VAL A 59 0.11 14.40 2.09
N THR A 60 0.84 13.29 2.00
CA THR A 60 0.92 12.49 0.77
C THR A 60 0.35 11.09 0.97
N ALA A 61 -0.61 10.71 0.13
CA ALA A 61 -1.17 9.38 0.08
C ALA A 61 -0.56 8.59 -1.10
N ILE A 62 0.10 7.46 -0.83
CA ILE A 62 0.59 6.54 -1.87
C ILE A 62 -0.24 5.25 -1.80
N LEU A 63 -1.06 5.03 -2.83
CA LEU A 63 -2.21 4.14 -2.78
C LEU A 63 -2.07 3.03 -3.82
N PHE A 64 -1.91 1.78 -3.38
CA PHE A 64 -1.80 0.63 -4.28
C PHE A 64 -3.14 -0.06 -4.41
N ALA A 65 -3.60 -0.31 -5.64
CA ALA A 65 -4.82 -1.08 -5.88
C ALA A 65 -6.06 -0.54 -5.14
N SER A 66 -6.15 0.78 -4.95
CA SER A 66 -7.21 1.39 -4.15
C SER A 66 -8.56 1.24 -4.83
N PRO A 67 -9.57 0.62 -4.17
CA PRO A 67 -10.96 0.84 -4.54
C PRO A 67 -11.31 2.33 -4.54
N ARG A 68 -12.36 2.69 -5.28
CA ARG A 68 -12.92 4.04 -5.29
C ARG A 68 -13.46 4.40 -3.91
N VAL A 69 -13.23 5.64 -3.50
CA VAL A 69 -13.70 6.19 -2.23
C VAL A 69 -14.49 7.46 -2.48
N GLY A 70 -15.69 7.56 -1.91
CA GLY A 70 -16.53 8.75 -2.05
C GLY A 70 -17.05 9.03 -3.47
N TYR A 71 -17.84 10.09 -3.58
CA TYR A 71 -18.49 10.56 -4.81
C TYR A 71 -17.81 11.84 -5.33
N GLY A 72 -18.36 12.49 -6.36
CA GLY A 72 -17.76 13.69 -6.96
C GLY A 72 -17.47 14.83 -5.99
N GLY A 73 -18.28 15.00 -4.94
CA GLY A 73 -18.02 15.97 -3.87
C GLY A 73 -16.77 15.64 -3.06
N PHE A 74 -16.50 14.36 -2.80
CA PHE A 74 -15.28 13.93 -2.11
C PHE A 74 -14.03 14.16 -2.97
N LYS A 75 -14.11 13.88 -4.28
CA LYS A 75 -13.05 14.21 -5.24
C LYS A 75 -12.78 15.72 -5.30
N ALA A 76 -13.84 16.53 -5.33
CA ALA A 76 -13.72 17.98 -5.30
C ALA A 76 -13.09 18.49 -3.99
N ALA A 77 -13.43 17.89 -2.85
CA ALA A 77 -12.82 18.21 -1.56
C ALA A 77 -11.32 17.93 -1.57
N ILE A 78 -10.89 16.75 -2.04
CA ILE A 78 -9.47 16.41 -2.18
C ILE A 78 -8.73 17.44 -3.03
N ALA A 79 -9.30 17.81 -4.18
CA ALA A 79 -8.70 18.81 -5.07
C ALA A 79 -8.64 20.22 -4.47
N SER A 80 -9.48 20.52 -3.47
CA SER A 80 -9.51 21.82 -2.78
C SER A 80 -8.43 21.97 -1.70
N PHE A 81 -7.87 20.87 -1.19
CA PHE A 81 -6.85 20.91 -0.14
C PHE A 81 -5.45 21.12 -0.74
N PRO A 82 -4.80 22.28 -0.53
CA PRO A 82 -3.50 22.59 -1.15
C PRO A 82 -2.38 21.67 -0.64
N ASP A 83 -2.48 21.21 0.60
CA ASP A 83 -1.46 20.39 1.27
C ASP A 83 -1.62 18.89 1.03
N LEU A 84 -2.69 18.46 0.34
CA LEU A 84 -2.97 17.05 0.09
C LEU A 84 -2.53 16.65 -1.32
N ARG A 85 -1.75 15.57 -1.41
CA ARG A 85 -1.44 14.88 -2.68
C ARG A 85 -1.75 13.40 -2.55
N ALA A 86 -2.29 12.80 -3.60
CA ALA A 86 -2.65 11.39 -3.61
C ALA A 86 -2.21 10.75 -4.94
N LEU A 87 -1.26 9.83 -4.86
CA LEU A 87 -0.80 9.02 -5.99
C LEU A 87 -1.46 7.64 -5.92
N SER A 88 -2.30 7.33 -6.91
CA SER A 88 -2.87 5.98 -7.06
C SER A 88 -2.09 5.18 -8.08
N VAL A 89 -1.50 4.08 -7.63
CA VAL A 89 -0.91 3.08 -8.51
C VAL A 89 -2.00 2.08 -8.93
N ARG A 90 -2.13 1.84 -10.22
CA ARG A 90 -3.09 0.90 -10.81
C ARG A 90 -2.38 -0.10 -11.70
N ASN A 91 -2.70 -1.38 -11.54
CA ASN A 91 -2.25 -2.42 -12.45
C ASN A 91 -3.35 -2.68 -13.49
N GLU A 92 -2.98 -2.71 -14.76
CA GLU A 92 -3.92 -2.71 -15.90
C GLU A 92 -5.00 -3.81 -15.83
N PHE A 93 -4.66 -4.95 -15.24
CA PHE A 93 -5.56 -6.12 -15.13
C PHE A 93 -6.09 -6.38 -13.73
N ASP A 94 -5.84 -5.48 -12.77
CA ASP A 94 -6.49 -5.53 -11.47
C ASP A 94 -7.86 -4.84 -11.55
N PRO A 95 -8.98 -5.55 -11.28
CA PRO A 95 -10.31 -4.95 -11.33
C PRO A 95 -10.63 -4.08 -10.10
N VAL A 96 -9.91 -4.22 -8.98
CA VAL A 96 -10.28 -3.59 -7.70
C VAL A 96 -10.34 -2.05 -7.78
N PRO A 97 -9.42 -1.34 -8.47
CA PRO A 97 -9.50 0.11 -8.63
C PRO A 97 -10.75 0.62 -9.37
N SER A 98 -11.45 -0.26 -10.09
CA SER A 98 -12.70 0.07 -10.78
C SER A 98 -13.94 -0.12 -9.89
N LEU A 99 -13.77 -0.69 -8.70
CA LEU A 99 -14.86 -0.96 -7.76
C LEU A 99 -14.96 0.12 -6.67
N PRO A 100 -16.17 0.43 -6.19
CA PRO A 100 -17.48 0.10 -6.78
C PRO A 100 -17.76 0.90 -8.07
N MET A 101 -18.43 0.28 -9.05
CA MET A 101 -18.66 0.90 -10.37
C MET A 101 -19.81 1.93 -10.41
N ILE A 102 -20.81 1.81 -9.52
CA ILE A 102 -22.04 2.61 -9.55
C ILE A 102 -22.02 3.65 -8.43
N GLY A 103 -22.19 4.93 -8.77
CA GLY A 103 -22.35 6.02 -7.81
C GLY A 103 -21.05 6.59 -7.23
N TYR A 104 -19.90 6.03 -7.62
CA TYR A 104 -18.57 6.49 -7.20
C TYR A 104 -17.79 7.00 -8.40
N GLU A 105 -17.20 8.18 -8.25
CA GLU A 105 -16.39 8.82 -9.28
C GLU A 105 -15.05 8.11 -9.44
N GLU A 106 -14.53 8.16 -10.66
CA GLU A 106 -13.18 7.67 -10.92
C GLU A 106 -12.16 8.65 -10.33
N GLY A 107 -11.40 8.16 -9.35
CA GLY A 107 -10.20 8.82 -8.86
C GLY A 107 -10.42 9.81 -7.72
N THR A 108 -10.07 9.37 -6.51
CA THR A 108 -9.70 10.20 -5.37
C THR A 108 -8.22 10.58 -5.37
N ALA A 109 -7.49 10.14 -6.39
CA ALA A 109 -6.09 10.44 -6.56
C ALA A 109 -5.93 11.77 -7.28
N THR A 110 -4.96 12.57 -6.86
CA THR A 110 -4.50 13.73 -7.64
C THR A 110 -3.77 13.26 -8.89
N GLU A 111 -3.08 12.13 -8.81
CA GLU A 111 -2.31 11.55 -9.92
C GLU A 111 -2.49 10.03 -9.98
N VAL A 112 -2.44 9.47 -11.19
CA VAL A 112 -2.56 8.02 -11.42
C VAL A 112 -1.33 7.48 -12.15
N LEU A 113 -0.66 6.52 -11.52
CA LEU A 113 0.43 5.76 -12.12
C LEU A 113 -0.10 4.39 -12.58
N CYS A 114 -0.27 4.23 -13.90
CA CYS A 114 -0.64 2.95 -14.49
C CYS A 114 0.60 2.09 -14.76
N ILE A 115 0.59 0.85 -14.27
CA ILE A 115 1.59 -0.18 -14.53
C ILE A 115 0.94 -1.36 -15.26
N ASN A 116 1.74 -2.08 -16.04
CA ASN A 116 1.32 -3.34 -16.65
C ASN A 116 2.35 -4.43 -16.33
N THR A 117 2.01 -5.28 -15.37
CA THR A 117 2.90 -6.34 -14.89
C THR A 117 2.97 -7.53 -15.85
N THR A 118 2.01 -7.67 -16.78
CA THR A 118 2.00 -8.75 -17.79
C THR A 118 3.21 -8.73 -18.72
N LYS A 119 3.89 -7.57 -18.81
CA LYS A 119 5.13 -7.41 -19.57
C LYS A 119 6.34 -8.03 -18.90
N SER A 120 6.27 -8.38 -17.61
CA SER A 120 7.38 -9.00 -16.93
C SER A 120 7.55 -10.45 -17.35
N GLN A 121 8.78 -10.83 -17.71
CA GLN A 121 9.10 -12.20 -18.09
C GLN A 121 9.20 -13.15 -16.89
N CYS A 122 9.22 -12.65 -15.65
CA CYS A 122 9.34 -13.49 -14.45
C CYS A 122 8.02 -14.14 -14.03
N LEU A 123 6.90 -13.54 -14.42
CA LEU A 123 5.57 -14.01 -14.04
C LEU A 123 5.13 -15.20 -14.90
N ARG A 124 4.42 -16.15 -14.30
CA ARG A 124 3.75 -17.22 -15.03
C ARG A 124 2.75 -16.63 -16.02
N LYS A 125 2.59 -17.31 -17.16
CA LYS A 125 1.52 -16.98 -18.10
C LYS A 125 0.17 -17.34 -17.48
N PHE A 126 -0.84 -16.53 -17.82
CA PHE A 126 -2.12 -16.45 -17.12
C PHE A 126 -2.87 -17.77 -17.00
N SER A 127 -3.56 -17.92 -15.87
CA SER A 127 -4.54 -18.99 -15.68
C SER A 127 -5.82 -18.67 -16.45
N ILE A 128 -6.49 -19.71 -16.97
CA ILE A 128 -7.85 -19.62 -17.54
C ILE A 128 -8.88 -19.29 -16.44
N ASP A 129 -8.54 -19.50 -15.17
CA ASP A 129 -9.33 -19.09 -14.02
C ASP A 129 -9.26 -17.56 -13.85
N LEU A 130 -10.37 -16.90 -14.18
CA LEU A 130 -10.51 -15.44 -14.10
C LEU A 130 -10.43 -14.91 -12.66
N PHE A 131 -10.92 -15.67 -11.68
CA PHE A 131 -10.85 -15.26 -10.28
C PHE A 131 -9.40 -15.27 -9.79
N ARG A 132 -8.66 -16.34 -10.10
CA ARG A 132 -7.22 -16.40 -9.82
C ARG A 132 -6.47 -15.30 -10.55
N PHE A 133 -6.78 -15.06 -11.83
CA PHE A 133 -6.19 -14.00 -12.62
C PHE A 133 -6.33 -12.62 -11.94
N TRP A 134 -7.54 -12.26 -11.48
CA TRP A 134 -7.76 -11.00 -10.77
C TRP A 134 -7.02 -10.95 -9.43
N LYS A 135 -7.07 -12.03 -8.65
CA LYS A 135 -6.37 -12.11 -7.36
C LYS A 135 -4.85 -11.91 -7.53
N ASP A 136 -4.27 -12.52 -8.56
CA ASP A 136 -2.83 -12.43 -8.83
C ASP A 136 -2.42 -11.00 -9.21
N HIS A 137 -3.19 -10.32 -10.07
CA HIS A 137 -2.91 -8.93 -10.44
C HIS A 137 -3.14 -7.93 -9.30
N HIS A 138 -4.02 -8.28 -8.36
CA HIS A 138 -4.29 -7.50 -7.16
C HIS A 138 -3.21 -7.67 -6.08
N ASN A 139 -2.27 -8.59 -6.20
CA ASN A 139 -1.26 -8.84 -5.18
C ASN A 139 -0.29 -7.65 -5.03
N LEU A 140 -0.03 -7.20 -3.79
CA LEU A 140 0.87 -6.07 -3.52
C LEU A 140 2.29 -6.28 -4.07
N GLU A 141 2.84 -7.50 -3.98
CA GLU A 141 4.19 -7.77 -4.46
C GLU A 141 4.27 -7.69 -6.00
N VAL A 142 3.15 -7.93 -6.70
CA VAL A 142 3.00 -7.70 -8.15
C VAL A 142 3.00 -6.22 -8.48
N TYR A 143 2.30 -5.40 -7.69
CA TYR A 143 2.34 -3.94 -7.81
C TYR A 143 3.75 -3.38 -7.65
N LEU A 144 4.44 -3.77 -6.57
CA LEU A 144 5.80 -3.32 -6.27
C LEU A 144 6.81 -3.81 -7.33
N HIS A 145 6.60 -5.02 -7.87
CA HIS A 145 7.38 -5.52 -9.00
C HIS A 145 7.15 -4.70 -10.26
N GLY A 146 5.90 -4.36 -10.55
CA GLY A 146 5.53 -3.47 -11.66
C GLY A 146 6.22 -2.12 -11.56
N ILE A 147 6.20 -1.48 -10.39
CA ILE A 147 6.90 -0.21 -10.15
C ILE A 147 8.41 -0.34 -10.37
N ALA A 148 8.99 -1.45 -9.90
CA ALA A 148 10.42 -1.68 -10.00
C ALA A 148 10.91 -1.86 -11.45
N GLY A 149 10.05 -2.22 -12.41
CA GLY A 149 10.51 -2.56 -13.75
C GLY A 149 9.65 -2.15 -14.95
N TYR A 150 8.45 -1.62 -14.77
CA TYR A 150 7.62 -1.16 -15.88
C TYR A 150 8.16 0.14 -16.46
N GLN A 151 8.51 0.12 -17.75
CA GLN A 151 9.13 1.25 -18.46
C GLN A 151 8.13 2.03 -19.35
N GLY A 152 6.84 1.73 -19.24
CA GLY A 152 5.79 2.26 -20.11
C GLY A 152 5.35 1.27 -21.21
N ALA A 153 4.25 1.62 -21.89
CA ALA A 153 3.56 0.74 -22.83
C ALA A 153 4.46 0.33 -24.02
N SER A 154 5.31 1.24 -24.49
CA SER A 154 6.16 1.03 -25.68
C SER A 154 7.55 0.47 -25.38
N LYS A 155 7.94 0.32 -24.11
CA LYS A 155 9.29 -0.14 -23.72
C LYS A 155 9.26 -1.51 -23.06
N GLU A 156 10.34 -2.27 -23.16
CA GLU A 156 10.44 -3.57 -22.50
C GLU A 156 10.46 -3.43 -20.98
N PHE A 157 9.91 -4.44 -20.28
CA PHE A 157 9.99 -4.51 -18.83
C PHE A 157 11.43 -4.77 -18.41
N ARG A 158 11.98 -3.92 -17.55
CA ARG A 158 13.34 -4.05 -17.04
C ARG A 158 13.41 -3.48 -15.64
N LEU A 159 13.79 -4.32 -14.68
CA LEU A 159 14.05 -3.87 -13.31
C LEU A 159 15.13 -2.79 -13.30
N VAL A 160 14.84 -1.65 -12.69
CA VAL A 160 15.79 -0.53 -12.50
C VAL A 160 16.27 -0.40 -11.06
N VAL A 161 15.78 -1.27 -10.18
CA VAL A 161 16.21 -1.42 -8.78
C VAL A 161 16.47 -2.88 -8.49
N ASN A 162 17.34 -3.16 -7.52
CA ASN A 162 17.66 -4.52 -7.08
C ASN A 162 16.53 -5.09 -6.19
N ARG A 163 15.39 -5.42 -6.81
CA ARG A 163 14.24 -6.05 -6.15
C ARG A 163 14.25 -7.55 -6.40
N ASN A 164 14.32 -8.34 -5.34
CA ASN A 164 14.32 -9.79 -5.46
C ASN A 164 12.95 -10.29 -5.94
N VAL A 165 12.94 -10.99 -7.08
CA VAL A 165 11.72 -11.53 -7.70
C VAL A 165 11.02 -12.57 -6.82
N ALA A 166 11.73 -13.26 -5.93
CA ALA A 166 11.16 -14.25 -4.99
C ALA A 166 10.02 -13.68 -4.12
N LEU A 167 10.01 -12.36 -3.89
CA LEU A 167 8.92 -11.67 -3.18
C LEU A 167 7.56 -11.84 -3.86
N LEU A 168 7.51 -12.07 -5.17
CA LEU A 168 6.27 -12.37 -5.89
C LEU A 168 5.57 -13.63 -5.35
N ASN A 169 6.34 -14.60 -4.84
CA ASN A 169 5.79 -15.82 -4.26
C ASN A 169 5.54 -15.74 -2.75
N LYS A 170 5.65 -14.55 -2.14
CA LYS A 170 5.48 -14.37 -0.68
C LYS A 170 4.14 -14.94 -0.19
N TRP A 171 3.06 -14.66 -0.93
CA TRP A 171 1.68 -15.03 -0.60
C TRP A 171 0.93 -15.69 -1.77
N ALA A 172 1.66 -16.15 -2.80
CA ALA A 172 1.09 -16.67 -4.03
C ALA A 172 2.08 -17.58 -4.78
N ASP A 173 1.65 -18.12 -5.92
CA ASP A 173 2.48 -18.88 -6.87
C ASP A 173 2.52 -18.16 -8.23
N LEU A 174 3.29 -17.08 -8.29
CA LEU A 174 3.28 -16.14 -9.41
C LEU A 174 4.51 -16.27 -10.33
N LEU A 175 5.63 -16.72 -9.78
CA LEU A 175 6.87 -16.87 -10.54
C LEU A 175 6.85 -18.13 -11.39
N LYS A 176 7.46 -18.05 -12.58
CA LYS A 176 7.78 -19.25 -13.36
C LYS A 176 8.69 -20.20 -12.56
N ASP A 177 8.53 -21.50 -12.81
CA ASP A 177 9.26 -22.57 -12.12
C ASP A 177 10.80 -22.42 -12.22
N GLU A 178 11.29 -21.82 -13.30
CA GLU A 178 12.72 -21.56 -13.52
C GLU A 178 13.37 -20.67 -12.45
N HIS A 179 12.57 -19.90 -11.71
CA HIS A 179 13.06 -19.05 -10.62
C HIS A 179 13.22 -19.79 -9.28
N LEU A 180 12.78 -21.05 -9.17
CA LEU A 180 12.98 -21.96 -8.03
C LEU A 180 12.55 -21.42 -6.64
N ALA A 181 11.79 -20.32 -6.60
CA ALA A 181 11.26 -19.76 -5.37
C ALA A 181 9.96 -20.48 -4.98
N PRO A 182 9.86 -21.11 -3.79
CA PRO A 182 8.64 -21.81 -3.37
C PRO A 182 7.44 -20.87 -3.35
N ALA A 183 6.28 -21.35 -3.75
CA ALA A 183 5.03 -20.61 -3.63
C ALA A 183 4.60 -20.44 -2.17
N ASN A 184 3.92 -19.33 -1.85
CA ASN A 184 3.38 -19.03 -0.51
C ASN A 184 4.41 -19.23 0.61
N TRP A 185 5.65 -18.83 0.38
CA TRP A 185 6.75 -19.16 1.28
C TRP A 185 6.69 -18.38 2.60
N TRP A 186 5.96 -17.27 2.67
CA TRP A 186 5.85 -16.51 3.89
C TRP A 186 4.90 -17.19 4.88
N VAL A 187 5.52 -17.82 5.87
CA VAL A 187 4.84 -18.43 7.00
C VAL A 187 5.75 -18.31 8.22
N ALA A 188 5.15 -18.10 9.40
CA ALA A 188 5.91 -18.11 10.63
C ALA A 188 6.63 -19.46 10.82
N GLN A 189 7.79 -19.45 11.46
CA GLN A 189 8.53 -20.68 11.73
C GLN A 189 7.63 -21.67 12.46
N ASN A 190 7.56 -22.90 11.94
CA ASN A 190 6.67 -23.96 12.45
C ASN A 190 5.20 -23.52 12.62
N LYS A 191 4.73 -22.50 11.88
CA LYS A 191 3.41 -21.89 12.05
C LYS A 191 3.13 -21.41 13.49
N CYS A 192 4.11 -20.72 14.08
CA CYS A 192 4.06 -20.21 15.46
C CYS A 192 4.03 -21.30 16.54
N MET A 193 4.34 -22.56 16.19
CA MET A 193 4.54 -23.59 17.21
C MET A 193 5.95 -23.45 17.80
N VAL A 194 6.03 -23.34 19.12
CA VAL A 194 7.28 -23.22 19.87
C VAL A 194 7.39 -24.38 20.86
N ARG A 195 8.57 -24.97 20.95
CA ARG A 195 8.85 -26.04 21.90
C ARG A 195 9.36 -25.44 23.22
N GLY A 196 8.61 -25.67 24.29
CA GLY A 196 8.95 -25.25 25.64
C GLY A 196 10.11 -26.05 26.24
N VAL A 197 10.64 -25.54 27.35
CA VAL A 197 11.72 -26.20 28.12
C VAL A 197 11.31 -27.54 28.73
N ASP A 198 10.01 -27.73 28.94
CA ASP A 198 9.39 -29.01 29.36
C ASP A 198 9.29 -30.02 28.21
N GLY A 199 9.70 -29.63 26.99
CA GLY A 199 9.66 -30.45 25.79
C GLY A 199 8.32 -30.48 25.07
N HIS A 200 7.28 -29.85 25.62
CA HIS A 200 5.95 -29.75 25.01
C HIS A 200 5.90 -28.64 23.97
N TRP A 201 5.01 -28.79 22.99
CA TRP A 201 4.77 -27.76 21.97
C TRP A 201 3.55 -26.93 22.35
N LYS A 202 3.68 -25.61 22.26
CA LYS A 202 2.58 -24.65 22.41
C LYS A 202 2.49 -23.75 21.18
N PHE A 203 1.29 -23.25 20.94
CA PHE A 203 1.06 -22.19 19.96
C PHE A 203 1.41 -20.85 20.63
N ASP A 204 2.28 -20.08 19.97
CA ASP A 204 2.80 -18.81 20.47
C ASP A 204 2.99 -17.87 19.28
N ASP A 205 1.91 -17.18 18.90
CA ASP A 205 1.85 -16.20 17.81
C ASP A 205 1.80 -14.75 18.32
N TYR A 206 2.02 -14.55 19.62
CA TYR A 206 1.93 -13.28 20.30
C TYR A 206 3.31 -12.81 20.75
N GLU A 207 3.70 -11.60 20.34
CA GLU A 207 4.80 -10.87 20.95
C GLU A 207 4.20 -9.88 21.96
N ASP A 208 4.74 -9.87 23.18
CA ASP A 208 4.29 -8.93 24.22
C ASP A 208 4.82 -7.52 23.89
N ASP A 209 3.92 -6.63 23.49
CA ASP A 209 4.21 -5.25 23.07
C ASP A 209 4.74 -4.34 24.22
N GLN A 210 4.92 -4.87 25.45
CA GLN A 210 5.35 -4.11 26.64
C GLN A 210 6.84 -3.72 26.67
N LEU A 211 7.63 -3.93 25.61
CA LEU A 211 9.05 -3.56 25.54
C LEU A 211 9.33 -2.54 24.43
N SER A 212 8.74 -1.35 24.54
CA SER A 212 9.29 -0.11 23.96
C SER A 212 8.60 1.12 24.58
N GLY A 213 8.87 1.35 25.87
CA GLY A 213 8.56 2.60 26.58
C GLY A 213 9.73 3.57 26.58
#